data_AF-G9GBL5-F1
#
_entry.id   AF-G9GBL5-F1
#
_cell.length_a   1.000
_cell.length_b   1.000
_cell.length_c   1.000
_cell.angle_alpha   90.00
_cell.angle_beta   90.00
_cell.angle_gamma   90.00
#
_symmetry.space_group_name_H-M   'P 1'
#
loop_
_entity.id
_entity.type
_entity.pdbx_description
1 polymer ?
#
loop_
_entity_poly.entity_id
_entity_poly.type
_entity_poly.pdbx_seq_one_letter_code
_entity_poly.pdbx_strand_id
1 'polypeptide(L)' 'MTRLKIAILLGGSSEEHDVSVKSAMEVASSIDTHKNEPVYVGITKGG' A
#
# COMPACT_ATOMS: atom_id res chain seq x y z
N MET A 1 -6.15 -9.23 -20.73
CA MET A 1 -5.60 -7.86 -20.64
C MET A 1 -4.43 -7.85 -19.69
N THR A 2 -3.42 -7.01 -19.91
CA THR A 2 -2.34 -6.79 -18.95
C THR A 2 -2.88 -6.04 -17.74
N ARG A 3 -2.63 -6.54 -16.53
CA ARG A 3 -3.01 -5.85 -15.29
C ARG A 3 -2.17 -4.58 -15.13
N LEU A 4 -2.78 -3.52 -14.61
CA LEU A 4 -2.07 -2.28 -14.30
C LEU A 4 -1.22 -2.47 -13.05
N LYS A 5 0.09 -2.20 -13.13
CA LYS A 5 0.96 -2.22 -11.94
C LYS A 5 0.75 -0.95 -11.13
N ILE A 6 0.46 -1.10 -9.84
CA ILE A 6 0.23 0.02 -8.92
C ILE A 6 1.18 -0.10 -7.74
N ALA A 7 2.03 0.91 -7.54
CA ALA A 7 2.82 1.02 -6.33
C ALA A 7 1.96 1.62 -5.21
N ILE A 8 1.85 0.92 -4.08
CA ILE A 8 1.15 1.37 -2.88
C ILE A 8 2.21 1.68 -1.84
N LEU A 9 2.38 2.97 -1.53
CA LEU A 9 3.28 3.43 -0.48
C LEU A 9 2.53 3.48 0.85
N LEU A 10 3.15 2.95 1.91
CA LEU A 10 2.56 2.87 3.24
C LEU A 10 3.61 3.05 4.34
N GLY A 11 3.16 3.34 5.56
CA GLY A 11 4.03 3.68 6.68
C GLY A 11 4.46 5.14 6.63
N GLY A 12 5.77 5.39 6.72
CA GLY A 12 6.37 6.72 6.71
C GLY A 12 6.96 7.15 8.06
N SER A 13 7.83 8.17 8.03
CA SER A 13 8.35 8.86 9.22
C SER A 13 7.32 9.90 9.71
N SER A 14 6.22 9.41 10.27
CA SER A 14 5.10 10.21 10.79
C SER A 14 4.51 9.53 12.03
N GLU A 15 3.91 10.31 12.93
CA GLU A 15 3.10 9.80 14.05
C GLU A 15 1.94 8.91 13.59
N GLU A 16 1.46 9.10 12.37
CA GLU A 16 0.39 8.30 11.76
C GLU A 16 0.91 7.04 11.03
N HIS A 17 2.20 6.67 11.18
CA HIS A 17 2.78 5.49 10.54
C HIS A 17 1.89 4.23 10.70
N ASP A 18 1.47 3.94 11.93
CA ASP A 18 0.67 2.75 12.22
C ASP A 18 -0.76 2.86 11.66
N VAL A 19 -1.28 4.08 11.49
CA VAL A 19 -2.56 4.36 10.81
C VAL A 19 -2.42 4.12 9.31
N SER A 20 -1.36 4.64 8.69
CA SER A 20 -1.02 4.44 7.27
C SER A 20 -0.86 2.95 6.93
N VAL A 21 -0.21 2.17 7.80
CA VAL A 21 -0.11 0.71 7.65
C VAL A 21 -1.49 0.05 7.67
N LYS A 22 -2.36 0.40 8.64
CA LYS A 22 -3.74 -0.14 8.69
C LYS A 22 -4.54 0.22 7.44
N SER A 23 -4.44 1.46 6.96
CA SER A 23 -5.11 1.87 5.71
C SER A 23 -4.65 1.04 4.52
N ALA A 24 -3.34 0.77 4.40
CA ALA A 24 -2.81 -0.05 3.32
C ALA A 24 -3.26 -1.52 3.39
N MET A 25 -3.49 -2.06 4.59
CA MET A 25 -4.09 -3.39 4.76
C MET A 25 -5.51 -3.45 4.19
N GLU A 26 -6.33 -2.42 4.42
CA GLU A 26 -7.69 -2.35 3.86
C GLU A 26 -7.69 -2.14 2.34
N VAL A 27 -6.72 -1.38 1.81
CA VAL A 27 -6.53 -1.28 0.36
C VAL A 27 -6.14 -2.64 -0.23
N ALA A 28 -5.25 -3.38 0.44
CA ALA A 28 -4.83 -4.71 0.00
C ALA A 28 -5.97 -5.74 0.01
N SER A 29 -6.88 -5.66 0.98
CA SER A 29 -8.04 -6.54 1.06
C SER A 29 -9.12 -6.22 0.03
N SER A 30 -9.20 -4.97 -0.42
CA SER A 30 -10.30 -4.46 -1.27
C SER A 30 -9.93 -4.27 -2.74
N ILE A 31 -8.64 -4.27 -3.10
CA ILE A 31 -8.21 -3.98 -4.48
C ILE A 31 -8.62 -5.10 -5.47
N ASP A 32 -9.16 -4.70 -6.62
CA ASP A 32 -9.46 -5.61 -7.72
C ASP A 32 -8.17 -6.13 -8.38
N THR A 33 -7.77 -7.35 -8.02
CA THR A 33 -6.55 -8.01 -8.50
C THR A 33 -6.69 -8.61 -9.91
N HIS A 34 -7.89 -8.61 -10.48
CA HIS A 34 -8.09 -8.94 -11.90
C HIS A 34 -7.73 -7.76 -12.81
N LYS A 35 -7.87 -6.53 -12.30
CA LYS A 35 -7.48 -5.30 -13.03
C LYS A 35 -6.09 -4.82 -12.66
N ASN A 36 -5.67 -5.03 -11.41
CA ASN A 36 -4.45 -4.43 -10.85
C ASN A 36 -3.45 -5.48 -10.37
N GLU A 37 -2.17 -5.13 -10.45
CA GLU A 37 -1.05 -5.85 -9.87
C GLU A 37 -0.37 -4.93 -8.84
N PRO A 38 -0.79 -5.00 -7.56
CA PRO A 38 -0.25 -4.14 -6.52
C PRO A 38 1.20 -4.52 -6.15
N VAL A 39 2.02 -3.51 -5.92
CA VAL A 39 3.38 -3.61 -5.38
C VAL A 39 3.44 -2.74 -4.13
N TYR A 40 3.66 -3.34 -2.98
CA TYR A 40 3.68 -2.63 -1.70
C TYR A 40 5.09 -2.16 -1.36
N VAL A 41 5.21 -0.87 -1.02
CA VAL A 41 6.47 -0.24 -0.63
C VAL A 41 6.28 0.36 0.77
N GLY A 42 6.83 -0.33 1.77
CA GLY A 42 6.83 0.14 3.15
C GLY A 42 7.95 1.15 3.38
N ILE A 43 7.58 2.32 3.91
CA ILE A 43 8.51 3.33 4.41
C ILE A 43 8.55 3.19 5.93
N THR A 44 9.75 3.08 6.50
CA THR A 44 9.90 2.86 7.94
C THR A 44 9.59 4.13 8.72
N LYS A 45 9.50 4.02 10.05
CA LYS A 45 9.44 5.21 10.93
C LYS A 45 10.71 6.08 10.85
N GLY A 46 11.82 5.56 10.31
CA GLY A 46 13.06 6.29 10.08
C GLY A 46 13.21 6.88 8.68
N GLY A 47 12.21 6.72 7.80
CA GLY A 47 12.32 6.96 6.35
C GLY A 47 12.75 5.70 5.63
#